data_AF-A0A831SPI7-F1
#
_entry.id   AF-A0A831SPI7-F1
#
_cell.length_a   1.000
_cell.length_b   1.000
_cell.length_c   1.000
_cell.angle_alpha   90.00
_cell.angle_beta   90.00
_cell.angle_gamma   90.00
#
_symmetry.space_group_name_H-M   'P 1'
#
loop_
_entity.id
_entity.type
_entity.pdbx_description
1 polymer ?
#
loop_
_entity_poly.entity_id
_entity_poly.type
_entity_poly.pdbx_seq_one_letter_code
_entity_poly.pdbx_strand_id
1 'polypeptide(L)' 'MSDKKTDDKKYTTISIPTPLAEKIKKRIEGTGFHSLSSYVTYVLREVLSGMEEEEEEAFTKEDE' A
#
# COMPACT_ATOMS: atom_id res chain seq x y z
N MET A 1 13.09 -32.42 -2.68
CA MET A 1 12.41 -31.42 -3.53
C MET A 1 11.84 -30.38 -2.59
N SER A 2 12.23 -29.13 -2.78
CA SER A 2 12.12 -28.05 -1.80
C SER A 2 10.68 -27.65 -1.51
N ASP A 3 10.27 -27.77 -0.25
CA ASP A 3 9.09 -27.14 0.33
C ASP A 3 9.16 -25.61 0.19
N LYS A 4 8.62 -25.10 -0.91
CA LYS A 4 8.36 -23.66 -1.08
C LYS A 4 7.14 -23.33 -0.23
N LYS A 5 7.34 -22.98 1.05
CA LYS A 5 6.31 -22.35 1.88
C LYS A 5 5.83 -21.09 1.16
N THR A 6 4.69 -21.19 0.50
CA THR A 6 3.93 -20.04 0.03
C THR A 6 3.32 -19.42 1.28
N ASP A 7 3.95 -18.36 1.76
CA ASP A 7 3.34 -17.42 2.69
C ASP A 7 1.94 -17.10 2.15
N ASP A 8 0.91 -17.54 2.87
CA ASP A 8 -0.51 -17.42 2.50
C ASP A 8 -0.90 -15.95 2.67
N LYS A 9 -0.35 -15.10 1.80
CA LYS A 9 -0.64 -13.68 1.75
C LYS A 9 -2.11 -13.57 1.39
N LYS A 10 -2.92 -13.28 2.40
CA LYS A 10 -4.34 -12.98 2.21
C LYS A 10 -4.43 -11.70 1.39
N TYR A 11 -4.94 -11.81 0.17
CA TYR A 11 -5.22 -10.67 -0.69
C TYR A 11 -6.70 -10.32 -0.59
N THR A 12 -6.98 -9.02 -0.52
CA THR A 12 -8.34 -8.49 -0.62
C THR A 12 -8.50 -7.85 -1.99
N THR A 13 -9.63 -8.12 -2.65
CA THR A 13 -10.00 -7.44 -3.90
C THR A 13 -10.65 -6.10 -3.56
N ILE A 14 -10.10 -5.01 -4.07
CA ILE A 14 -10.69 -3.67 -3.97
C ILE A 14 -11.23 -3.25 -5.33
N SER A 15 -12.41 -2.64 -5.34
CA SER A 15 -12.95 -2.01 -6.55
C SER A 15 -12.46 -0.57 -6.61
N ILE A 16 -11.79 -0.23 -7.71
CA ILE A 16 -11.37 1.14 -8.00
C ILE A 16 -11.93 1.58 -9.35
N PRO A 17 -12.23 2.87 -9.55
CA PRO A 17 -12.63 3.38 -10.85
C PRO A 17 -11.60 3.02 -11.93
N THR A 18 -12.08 2.45 -13.04
CA THR A 18 -11.28 2.12 -14.23
C THR A 18 -10.33 3.25 -14.65
N PRO A 19 -10.75 4.53 -14.73
CA PRO A 19 -9.83 5.61 -15.13
C PRO A 19 -8.69 5.84 -14.13
N LEU A 20 -8.89 5.56 -12.83
CA LEU A 20 -7.82 5.63 -11.83
C LEU A 20 -6.84 4.48 -12.01
N ALA A 21 -7.35 3.25 -12.22
CA ALA A 21 -6.51 2.08 -12.47
C ALA A 21 -5.58 2.31 -13.68
N GLU A 22 -6.11 2.88 -14.77
CA GLU A 22 -5.31 3.18 -15.97
C GLU A 22 -4.25 4.26 -15.74
N LYS A 23 -4.59 5.33 -15.01
CA LYS A 23 -3.62 6.37 -14.63
C LYS A 23 -2.48 5.79 -13.79
N ILE A 24 -2.81 4.93 -12.83
CA ILE A 24 -1.80 4.27 -11.99
C ILE A 24 -0.95 3.35 -12.85
N LYS A 25 -1.54 2.55 -13.74
CA LYS A 25 -0.81 1.68 -14.66
C LYS A 25 0.21 2.44 -15.51
N LYS A 26 -0.20 3.58 -16.10
CA LYS A 26 0.70 4.46 -16.86
C LYS A 26 1.78 5.09 -15.99
N ARG A 27 1.46 5.44 -14.74
CA ARG A 27 2.43 6.01 -13.80
C ARG A 27 3.51 4.99 -13.39
N ILE A 28 3.14 3.72 -13.27
CA ILE A 28 4.10 2.66 -12.89
C ILE A 28 4.87 2.08 -14.08
N GLU A 29 4.42 2.31 -15.33
CA GLU A 29 5.16 1.96 -16.54
C GLU A 29 6.51 2.71 -16.57
N GLY A 30 7.61 1.96 -16.44
CA GLY A 30 8.96 2.53 -16.34
C GLY A 30 9.48 2.70 -14.91
N THR A 31 8.68 2.38 -13.91
CA THR A 31 9.13 2.25 -12.51
C THR A 31 9.56 0.81 -12.20
N GLY A 32 10.18 0.60 -11.03
CA GLY A 32 10.51 -0.75 -10.54
C GLY A 32 9.30 -1.58 -10.10
N PHE A 33 8.07 -1.05 -10.17
CA PHE A 33 6.88 -1.78 -9.75
C PHE A 33 6.40 -2.72 -10.86
N HIS A 34 6.46 -4.02 -10.59
CA HIS A 34 5.97 -5.06 -11.49
C HIS A 34 4.44 -5.24 -11.45
N SER A 35 3.75 -4.68 -10.46
CA SER A 35 2.30 -4.85 -10.31
C SER A 35 1.60 -3.62 -9.74
N LEU A 36 0.36 -3.41 -10.19
CA LEU A 36 -0.56 -2.41 -9.65
C LEU A 36 -0.78 -2.60 -8.15
N SER A 37 -0.93 -3.84 -7.69
CA SER A 37 -1.11 -4.15 -6.27
C SER A 37 0.12 -3.75 -5.45
N SER A 38 1.34 -4.02 -5.92
CA SER A 38 2.56 -3.59 -5.23
C SER A 38 2.64 -2.08 -5.06
N TYR A 39 2.29 -1.32 -6.10
CA TYR A 39 2.30 0.14 -6.02
C TYR A 39 1.22 0.66 -5.05
N VAL A 40 -0.01 0.12 -5.14
CA VAL A 40 -1.10 0.50 -4.23
C VAL A 40 -0.74 0.17 -2.78
N THR A 41 -0.19 -1.01 -2.51
CA THR A 41 0.28 -1.40 -1.16
C THR A 41 1.37 -0.47 -0.64
N TYR A 42 2.32 -0.07 -1.51
CA TYR A 42 3.37 0.88 -1.13
C TYR A 42 2.78 2.24 -0.73
N VAL A 43 1.90 2.80 -1.57
CA VAL A 43 1.26 4.10 -1.29
C VAL A 43 0.39 4.05 -0.04
N LEU A 44 -0.41 2.99 0.13
CA LEU A 44 -1.22 2.81 1.34
C LEU A 44 -0.35 2.74 2.59
N ARG A 45 0.80 2.05 2.52
CA ARG A 45 1.73 2.00 3.66
C ARG A 45 2.34 3.36 3.97
N GLU A 46 2.82 4.10 2.98
CA GLU A 46 3.35 5.45 3.22
C GLU A 46 2.30 6.38 3.84
N VAL A 47 1.07 6.37 3.30
CA VAL A 47 0.00 7.22 3.82
C VAL A 47 -0.38 6.84 5.24
N LEU A 48 -0.48 5.55 5.55
CA LEU A 48 -0.78 5.07 6.91
C LEU A 48 0.36 5.37 7.88
N SER A 49 1.63 5.16 7.49
CA SER A 49 2.77 5.48 8.35
C SER A 49 2.88 6.98 8.63
N GLY A 50 2.57 7.84 7.65
CA GLY A 50 2.51 9.28 7.88
C GLY A 50 1.36 9.70 8.82
N MET A 51 0.23 8.98 8.77
CA MET A 51 -0.90 9.22 9.69
C MET A 51 -0.63 8.69 11.11
N GLU A 52 0.06 7.56 11.25
CA GLU A 52 0.46 7.02 12.56
C GLU A 52 1.46 7.96 13.26
N GLU A 53 2.40 8.56 12.53
CA GLU A 53 3.30 9.58 13.09
C GLU A 53 2.53 10.83 13.54
N GLU A 54 1.54 11.28 12.78
CA GLU A 54 0.68 12.42 13.15
C GLU A 54 -0.28 12.09 14.33
N GLU A 55 -0.81 10.87 14.41
CA GLU A 55 -1.66 10.43 15.52
C GLU A 55 -0.85 10.17 16.80
N GLU A 56 0.35 9.58 16.75
CA GLU A 56 1.20 9.41 17.94
C GLU A 56 1.66 10.76 18.52
N GLU A 57 1.94 11.77 17.68
CA GLU A 57 2.23 13.14 18.14
C GLU A 57 0.98 13.87 18.68
N ALA A 58 -0.22 13.55 18.19
CA ALA A 58 -1.48 14.14 18.66
C ALA A 58 -1.95 13.53 19.99
N PHE A 59 -1.81 12.20 20.17
CA PHE A 59 -2.21 11.51 21.40
C PHE A 59 -1.24 11.75 22.58
N THR A 60 -0.02 12.22 22.33
CA THR A 60 0.95 12.54 23.39
C THR A 60 0.89 13.97 23.90
N LYS A 61 0.16 14.88 23.23
CA LYS A 61 0.03 16.29 23.65
C LYS A 61 -1.21 16.63 24.48
N GLU A 62 -2.20 15.75 24.55
CA GLU A 62 -3.43 15.98 25.34
C GLU A 62 -3.45 15.27 26.72
N ASP A 63 -2.35 14.60 27.11
CA ASP A 63 -2.25 13.90 28.41
C ASP A 63 -1.20 14.52 29.37
N GLU A 64 -1.03 15.85 29.35
CA GLU A 64 -0.33 16.61 30.42
C GLU A 64 -1.22 17.71 31.03
#